data_AF-A0A7T9Z5L9-F1
#
_entry.id   AF-A0A7T9Z5L9-F1
#
_cell.length_a   1.000
_cell.length_b   1.000
_cell.length_c   1.000
_cell.angle_alpha   90.00
_cell.angle_beta   90.00
_cell.angle_gamma   90.00
#
_symmetry.space_group_name_H-M   'P 1'
#
loop_
_entity.id
_entity.type
_entity.pdbx_description
1 polymer ?
#
loop_
_entity_poly.entity_id
_entity_poly.type
_entity_poly.pdbx_seq_one_letter_code
_entity_poly.pdbx_strand_id
1 'polypeptide(L)'
;MKRIDTINARQDVNGQGKAGFHANDDLAGVDATYVSPSWLNTMQEENANVIEQSDIQLDPQDNSQLYQAIRFQLKTLASAIYHVGSWHGSNNTDYNPALALKSFFGYETTWVLWPYVPQGVGSQGDALGAISGISSGSSFQTATTRIWQRLADGATGPTYQLTSNKTVVDEGGQVTFTLQTTGLAAGTPVDWVITGIQSDDISPSALSGQFIIDATGKATKTLDIIADNKTEGNQTLTFQLTYIPNKQVAVLIMDTSKYPEGQKTYYEGSHTLTVEANQTITIDMFAAGGGGSIYTGGDPNCSGTDGGNIVLTNASNVITVGGGTGGTGGRWGNGSYFFNGEAGTGGTNNIVADANFSILANQSGNAAVIGSRWNRQEGATGIASSIGTLNGGGAGAWGIGDEKWSYGGGGGSGGRVQVQFTNNSEASITMSLVVGGRGIGWKNSGNYGDDGGIGFALVTTS
;
A
#
# COMPACT_ATOMS: atom_id res chain seq x y z
N MET A 1 -18.83 -34.65 56.78
CA MET A 1 -20.24 -35.09 56.90
C MET A 1 -20.34 -36.61 56.98
N LYS A 2 -21.13 -37.14 57.93
CA LYS A 2 -21.42 -38.58 58.03
C LYS A 2 -22.40 -39.00 56.93
N ARG A 3 -22.25 -40.21 56.39
CA ARG A 3 -23.26 -40.81 55.49
C ARG A 3 -24.48 -41.24 56.30
N ILE A 4 -25.61 -41.44 55.62
CA ILE A 4 -26.79 -41.99 56.28
C ILE A 4 -26.53 -43.43 56.73
N ASP A 5 -26.91 -43.71 57.96
CA ASP A 5 -26.63 -44.93 58.72
C ASP A 5 -27.88 -45.49 59.40
N THR A 6 -29.07 -45.04 58.97
CA THR A 6 -30.34 -45.50 59.50
C THR A 6 -30.63 -46.94 59.09
N ILE A 7 -31.41 -47.66 59.90
CA ILE A 7 -31.67 -49.09 59.65
C ILE A 7 -32.37 -49.37 58.31
N ASN A 8 -33.12 -48.39 57.78
CA ASN A 8 -33.78 -48.45 56.48
C ASN A 8 -33.07 -47.60 55.40
N ALA A 9 -31.81 -47.22 55.63
CA ALA A 9 -30.97 -46.63 54.61
C ALA A 9 -30.73 -47.63 53.49
N ARG A 10 -31.05 -47.25 52.26
CA ARG A 10 -30.89 -48.16 51.13
C ARG A 10 -29.43 -48.26 50.75
N GLN A 11 -28.91 -49.49 50.70
CA GLN A 11 -27.53 -49.74 50.31
C GLN A 11 -27.29 -49.39 48.83
N ASP A 12 -26.07 -48.96 48.55
CA ASP A 12 -25.52 -48.74 47.20
C ASP A 12 -26.24 -47.73 46.29
N VAL A 13 -27.18 -46.93 46.81
CA VAL A 13 -27.88 -45.86 46.06
C VAL A 13 -26.89 -44.90 45.39
N ASN A 14 -25.77 -44.61 46.07
CA ASN A 14 -24.75 -43.69 45.58
C ASN A 14 -23.47 -44.41 45.12
N GLY A 15 -23.56 -45.70 44.80
CA GLY A 15 -22.44 -46.59 44.45
C GLY A 15 -22.08 -47.58 45.56
N GLN A 16 -21.24 -48.57 45.25
CA GLN A 16 -20.92 -49.69 46.15
C GLN A 16 -20.40 -49.22 47.53
N GLY A 17 -21.00 -49.72 48.60
CA GLY A 17 -20.75 -49.34 50.00
C GLY A 17 -21.29 -47.97 50.39
N LYS A 18 -22.17 -47.35 49.58
CA LYS A 18 -22.67 -45.98 49.80
C LYS A 18 -24.19 -45.95 49.91
N ALA A 19 -24.67 -46.16 51.14
CA ALA A 19 -26.08 -46.05 51.46
C ALA A 19 -26.64 -44.63 51.19
N GLY A 20 -27.93 -44.53 50.87
CA GLY A 20 -28.60 -43.28 50.54
C GLY A 20 -30.09 -43.26 50.89
N PHE A 21 -30.71 -42.08 50.75
CA PHE A 21 -32.15 -41.89 50.90
C PHE A 21 -32.90 -42.52 49.74
N HIS A 22 -33.96 -43.26 50.03
CA HIS A 22 -34.81 -43.87 49.02
C HIS A 22 -36.25 -44.00 49.53
N ALA A 23 -37.25 -43.94 48.64
CA ALA A 23 -38.66 -44.12 48.99
C ALA A 23 -38.99 -45.58 49.38
N ASN A 24 -38.14 -46.52 48.95
CA ASN A 24 -38.24 -47.97 49.14
C ASN A 24 -39.57 -48.55 48.65
N ASP A 25 -40.21 -47.88 47.68
CA ASP A 25 -41.46 -48.27 47.04
C ASP A 25 -41.37 -49.60 46.26
N ASP A 26 -40.15 -49.98 45.86
CA ASP A 26 -39.83 -51.24 45.21
C ASP A 26 -39.58 -52.41 46.17
N LEU A 27 -39.47 -52.17 47.48
CA LEU A 27 -39.27 -53.18 48.50
C LEU A 27 -40.50 -53.31 49.40
N ALA A 28 -41.28 -54.37 49.20
CA ALA A 28 -42.50 -54.61 49.95
C ALA A 28 -42.25 -54.71 51.47
N GLY A 29 -42.95 -53.89 52.25
CA GLY A 29 -42.87 -53.89 53.72
C GLY A 29 -41.68 -53.15 54.32
N VAL A 30 -40.91 -52.40 53.51
CA VAL A 30 -39.81 -51.56 53.99
C VAL A 30 -40.20 -50.09 53.87
N ASP A 31 -40.19 -49.37 54.99
CA ASP A 31 -40.48 -47.93 54.99
C ASP A 31 -39.40 -47.12 54.26
N ALA A 32 -39.79 -45.97 53.70
CA ALA A 32 -38.88 -44.99 53.13
C ALA A 32 -37.78 -44.59 54.13
N THR A 33 -36.56 -44.37 53.63
CA THR A 33 -35.42 -44.02 54.48
C THR A 33 -35.74 -42.80 55.35
N TYR A 34 -35.70 -42.96 56.68
CA TYR A 34 -36.05 -41.86 57.58
C TYR A 34 -34.86 -40.91 57.76
N VAL A 35 -35.16 -39.63 57.99
CA VAL A 35 -34.18 -38.59 58.31
C VAL A 35 -33.90 -38.63 59.81
N SER A 36 -32.66 -38.94 60.22
CA SER A 36 -32.30 -39.02 61.65
C SER A 36 -31.89 -37.65 62.22
N PRO A 37 -32.22 -37.36 63.51
CA PRO A 37 -31.74 -36.14 64.17
C PRO A 37 -30.22 -36.02 64.17
N SER A 38 -29.49 -37.13 64.35
CA SER A 38 -28.03 -37.15 64.31
C SER A 38 -27.48 -36.72 62.94
N TRP A 39 -28.15 -37.09 61.83
CA TRP A 39 -27.75 -36.66 60.50
C TRP A 39 -28.06 -35.18 60.25
N LEU A 40 -29.23 -34.70 60.69
CA LEU A 40 -29.59 -33.27 60.62
C LEU A 40 -28.63 -32.40 61.43
N ASN A 41 -28.27 -32.81 62.64
CA ASN A 41 -27.25 -32.11 63.43
C ASN A 41 -25.91 -32.09 62.70
N THR A 42 -25.50 -33.18 62.07
CA THR A 42 -24.24 -33.19 61.30
C THR A 42 -24.29 -32.19 60.14
N MET A 43 -25.40 -32.10 59.40
CA MET A 43 -25.54 -31.09 58.34
C MET A 43 -25.52 -29.65 58.86
N GLN A 44 -26.24 -29.40 59.96
CA GLN A 44 -26.31 -28.09 60.57
C GLN A 44 -24.93 -27.66 61.09
N GLU A 45 -24.19 -28.56 61.74
CA GLU A 45 -22.82 -28.29 62.19
C GLU A 45 -21.86 -28.03 61.03
N GLU A 46 -21.94 -28.74 59.90
CA GLU A 46 -21.07 -28.46 58.74
C GLU A 46 -21.31 -27.06 58.17
N ASN A 47 -22.58 -26.65 58.06
CA ASN A 47 -22.92 -25.29 57.62
C ASN A 47 -22.51 -24.23 58.65
N ALA A 48 -22.75 -24.50 59.93
CA ALA A 48 -22.37 -23.61 61.04
C ALA A 48 -20.86 -23.40 61.10
N ASN A 49 -20.08 -24.49 60.97
CA ASN A 49 -18.62 -24.43 60.95
C ASN A 49 -18.10 -23.50 59.83
N VAL A 50 -18.69 -23.51 58.63
CA VAL A 50 -18.26 -22.60 57.55
C VAL A 50 -18.48 -21.14 57.94
N ILE A 51 -19.58 -20.84 58.63
CA ILE A 51 -19.93 -19.48 59.09
C ILE A 51 -18.96 -19.05 60.20
N GLU A 52 -18.79 -19.89 61.22
CA GLU A 52 -17.94 -19.61 62.38
C GLU A 52 -16.45 -19.50 62.00
N GLN A 53 -15.95 -20.37 61.11
CA GLN A 53 -14.58 -20.30 60.58
C GLN A 53 -14.35 -19.10 59.63
N SER A 54 -15.41 -18.38 59.29
CA SER A 54 -15.33 -17.13 58.53
C SER A 54 -15.49 -15.89 59.44
N ASP A 55 -15.29 -16.04 60.75
CA ASP A 55 -15.44 -15.00 61.77
C ASP A 55 -16.84 -14.36 61.83
N ILE A 56 -17.88 -15.11 61.46
CA ILE A 56 -19.29 -14.68 61.54
C ILE A 56 -19.97 -15.40 62.70
N GLN A 57 -20.64 -14.65 63.57
CA GLN A 57 -21.45 -15.21 64.66
C GLN A 57 -22.77 -15.76 64.12
N LEU A 58 -23.14 -16.98 64.51
CA LEU A 58 -24.42 -17.60 64.13
C LEU A 58 -25.62 -16.77 64.62
N ASP A 59 -26.57 -16.51 63.72
CA ASP A 59 -27.81 -15.80 63.99
C ASP A 59 -29.01 -16.65 63.49
N PRO A 60 -29.83 -17.19 64.40
CA PRO A 60 -31.02 -17.97 64.03
C PRO A 60 -32.05 -17.22 63.17
N GLN A 61 -31.96 -15.89 63.08
CA GLN A 61 -32.86 -15.05 62.26
C GLN A 61 -32.32 -14.76 60.86
N ASP A 62 -31.05 -15.07 60.55
CA ASP A 62 -30.43 -14.83 59.25
C ASP A 62 -30.19 -16.13 58.48
N ASN A 63 -30.95 -16.36 57.41
CA ASN A 63 -30.79 -17.53 56.55
C ASN A 63 -29.76 -17.32 55.41
N SER A 64 -29.06 -16.18 55.39
CA SER A 64 -28.06 -15.83 54.37
C SER A 64 -26.61 -16.00 54.85
N GLN A 65 -26.38 -16.37 56.11
CA GLN A 65 -25.04 -16.44 56.71
C GLN A 65 -24.07 -17.36 55.97
N LEU A 66 -24.51 -18.52 55.49
CA LEU A 66 -23.65 -19.42 54.70
C LEU A 66 -23.19 -18.76 53.40
N TYR A 67 -24.09 -18.04 52.74
CA TYR A 67 -23.75 -17.26 51.55
C TYR A 67 -22.75 -16.13 51.89
N GLN A 68 -22.97 -15.41 52.99
CA GLN A 68 -22.05 -14.37 53.47
C GLN A 68 -20.66 -14.93 53.78
N ALA A 69 -20.58 -16.09 54.42
CA ALA A 69 -19.31 -16.76 54.74
C ALA A 69 -18.51 -17.13 53.47
N ILE A 70 -19.16 -17.75 52.49
CA ILE A 70 -18.53 -18.07 51.20
C ILE A 70 -18.06 -16.79 50.49
N ARG A 71 -18.92 -15.76 50.47
CA ARG A 71 -18.59 -14.44 49.90
C ARG A 71 -17.38 -13.81 50.58
N PHE A 72 -17.30 -13.90 51.90
CA PHE A 72 -16.18 -13.38 52.69
C PHE A 72 -14.88 -14.07 52.29
N GLN A 73 -14.84 -15.41 52.28
CA GLN A 73 -13.65 -16.17 51.90
C GLN A 73 -13.17 -15.84 50.48
N LEU A 74 -14.10 -15.76 49.52
CA LEU A 74 -13.78 -15.38 48.14
C LEU A 74 -13.24 -13.95 48.03
N LYS A 75 -13.82 -13.00 48.78
CA LYS A 75 -13.35 -11.62 48.82
C LYS A 75 -11.96 -11.53 49.46
N THR A 76 -11.70 -12.28 50.52
CA THR A 76 -10.39 -12.35 51.19
C THR A 76 -9.32 -12.89 50.25
N LEU A 77 -9.61 -13.98 49.53
CA LEU A 77 -8.71 -14.51 48.50
C LEU A 77 -8.46 -13.51 47.37
N ALA A 78 -9.52 -12.90 46.83
CA ALA A 78 -9.40 -11.88 45.78
C ALA A 78 -8.57 -10.68 46.26
N SER A 79 -8.73 -10.26 47.52
CA SER A 79 -7.97 -9.16 48.12
C SER A 79 -6.50 -9.51 48.33
N ALA A 80 -6.19 -10.78 48.63
CA ALA A 80 -4.81 -11.25 48.78
C ALA A 80 -4.06 -11.32 47.44
N ILE A 81 -4.74 -11.72 46.36
CA ILE A 81 -4.13 -11.81 45.02
C ILE A 81 -4.08 -10.43 44.35
N TYR A 82 -5.19 -9.70 44.40
CA TYR A 82 -5.37 -8.43 43.73
C TYR A 82 -5.39 -7.27 44.73
N HIS A 83 -4.38 -7.18 45.60
CA HIS A 83 -4.23 -6.03 46.51
C HIS A 83 -3.79 -4.77 45.74
N VAL A 84 -3.92 -3.58 46.35
CA VAL A 84 -3.44 -2.34 45.73
C VAL A 84 -1.94 -2.46 45.45
N GLY A 85 -1.51 -2.11 44.24
CA GLY A 85 -0.14 -2.30 43.75
C GLY A 85 0.12 -3.62 43.02
N SER A 86 -0.79 -4.60 43.10
CA SER A 86 -0.70 -5.85 42.34
C SER A 86 -0.80 -5.62 40.83
N TRP A 87 -0.17 -6.51 40.06
CA TRP A 87 -0.15 -6.47 38.59
C TRP A 87 -0.91 -7.67 38.02
N HIS A 88 -1.58 -7.47 36.89
CA HIS A 88 -2.32 -8.50 36.18
C HIS A 88 -2.07 -8.41 34.67
N GLY A 89 -1.59 -9.49 34.08
CA GLY A 89 -1.38 -9.62 32.63
C GLY A 89 -2.50 -10.42 31.96
N SER A 90 -3.01 -9.94 30.82
CA SER A 90 -3.98 -10.67 30.00
C SER A 90 -3.68 -10.53 28.51
N ASN A 91 -3.74 -11.64 27.78
CA ASN A 91 -3.67 -11.65 26.31
C ASN A 91 -5.01 -11.34 25.65
N ASN A 92 -6.09 -11.28 26.44
CA ASN A 92 -7.39 -10.89 25.93
C ASN A 92 -7.48 -9.35 25.91
N THR A 93 -7.53 -8.78 24.72
CA THR A 93 -7.57 -7.33 24.50
C THR A 93 -8.84 -6.67 25.03
N ASP A 94 -9.90 -7.42 25.28
CA ASP A 94 -11.17 -6.88 25.80
C ASP A 94 -11.31 -7.06 27.31
N TYR A 95 -10.35 -7.71 27.96
CA TYR A 95 -10.39 -7.94 29.39
C TYR A 95 -10.17 -6.65 30.19
N ASN A 96 -11.09 -6.36 31.10
CA ASN A 96 -11.00 -5.28 32.07
C ASN A 96 -11.12 -5.83 33.50
N PRO A 97 -10.04 -5.84 34.30
CA PRO A 97 -10.07 -6.39 35.66
C PRO A 97 -11.02 -5.63 36.60
N ALA A 98 -11.27 -4.34 36.37
CA ALA A 98 -12.21 -3.55 37.17
C ALA A 98 -13.63 -4.14 37.12
N LEU A 99 -14.07 -4.56 35.93
CA LEU A 99 -15.38 -5.16 35.71
C LEU A 99 -15.39 -6.64 36.12
N ALA A 100 -14.35 -7.39 35.73
CA ALA A 100 -14.27 -8.82 35.98
C ALA A 100 -14.23 -9.17 37.48
N LEU A 101 -13.58 -8.32 38.30
CA LEU A 101 -13.44 -8.55 39.73
C LEU A 101 -14.57 -7.92 40.57
N LYS A 102 -15.49 -7.18 39.95
CA LYS A 102 -16.59 -6.48 40.64
C LYS A 102 -17.43 -7.42 41.49
N SER A 103 -17.70 -8.62 41.00
CA SER A 103 -18.49 -9.63 41.73
C SER A 103 -17.80 -10.03 43.03
N PHE A 104 -16.48 -10.17 43.07
CA PHE A 104 -15.73 -10.55 44.27
C PHE A 104 -15.64 -9.41 45.29
N PHE A 105 -15.29 -8.20 44.85
CA PHE A 105 -15.09 -7.07 45.76
C PHE A 105 -16.40 -6.40 46.21
N GLY A 106 -17.47 -6.51 45.41
CA GLY A 106 -18.75 -5.84 45.63
C GLY A 106 -18.80 -4.39 45.12
N TYR A 107 -17.72 -3.91 44.49
CA TYR A 107 -17.60 -2.59 43.87
C TYR A 107 -16.60 -2.67 42.69
N GLU A 108 -16.59 -1.64 41.84
CA GLU A 108 -15.61 -1.56 40.73
C GLU A 108 -14.25 -1.11 41.27
N THR A 109 -13.26 -2.00 41.18
CA THR A 109 -11.88 -1.72 41.59
C THR A 109 -11.20 -0.81 40.58
N THR A 110 -10.22 -0.03 41.03
CA THR A 110 -9.49 0.91 40.16
C THR A 110 -8.22 0.27 39.58
N TRP A 111 -8.05 0.32 38.26
CA TRP A 111 -6.90 -0.22 37.55
C TRP A 111 -6.37 0.76 36.51
N VAL A 112 -5.05 0.77 36.31
CA VAL A 112 -4.40 1.46 35.20
C VAL A 112 -3.87 0.43 34.21
N LEU A 113 -4.19 0.63 32.93
CA LEU A 113 -3.54 -0.08 31.84
C LEU A 113 -2.23 0.63 31.51
N TRP A 114 -1.15 -0.14 31.46
CA TRP A 114 0.15 0.40 31.10
C TRP A 114 0.18 0.79 29.61
N PRO A 115 0.75 1.97 29.27
CA PRO A 115 0.73 2.50 27.90
C PRO A 115 1.73 1.83 26.94
N TYR A 116 2.42 0.79 27.40
CA TYR A 116 3.44 0.03 26.68
C TYR A 116 3.51 -1.40 27.22
N VAL A 117 4.13 -2.30 26.46
CA VAL A 117 4.46 -3.64 26.94
C VAL A 117 5.90 -3.63 27.48
N PRO A 118 6.14 -3.99 28.75
CA PRO A 118 7.50 -4.12 29.28
C PRO A 118 8.28 -5.18 28.48
N GLN A 119 9.42 -4.79 27.91
CA GLN A 119 10.36 -5.75 27.33
C GLN A 119 11.17 -6.41 28.46
N GLY A 120 11.47 -7.70 28.31
CA GLY A 120 12.13 -8.51 29.35
C GLY A 120 13.53 -8.02 29.73
N VAL A 121 14.06 -8.51 30.85
CA VAL A 121 15.43 -8.22 31.32
C VAL A 121 16.48 -8.96 30.50
N GLY A 122 17.61 -8.31 30.22
CA GLY A 122 18.70 -8.88 29.41
C GLY A 122 19.59 -9.85 30.17
N SER A 123 19.55 -9.84 31.52
CA SER A 123 20.31 -10.77 32.36
C SER A 123 19.60 -11.11 33.67
N GLN A 124 20.01 -12.21 34.32
CA GLN A 124 19.43 -12.71 35.58
C GLN A 124 19.71 -11.79 36.79
N GLY A 125 20.60 -10.79 36.65
CA GLY A 125 20.98 -9.84 37.72
C GLY A 125 20.24 -8.51 37.67
N ASP A 126 19.43 -8.26 36.62
CA ASP A 126 18.67 -7.03 36.50
C ASP A 126 17.47 -7.05 37.47
N ALA A 127 17.15 -5.89 38.06
CA ALA A 127 16.00 -5.79 38.96
C ALA A 127 14.71 -6.23 38.25
N LEU A 128 13.79 -6.89 38.96
CA LEU A 128 12.45 -7.20 38.45
C LEU A 128 11.76 -5.89 38.02
N GLY A 129 11.56 -5.71 36.71
CA GLY A 129 11.03 -4.46 36.12
C GLY A 129 12.08 -3.46 35.63
N ALA A 130 13.37 -3.80 35.63
CA ALA A 130 14.39 -2.98 34.99
C ALA A 130 14.23 -3.01 33.46
N ILE A 131 14.08 -1.82 32.87
CA ILE A 131 14.18 -1.62 31.42
C ILE A 131 15.67 -1.60 31.08
N SER A 132 16.26 -2.75 30.78
CA SER A 132 17.62 -2.81 30.23
C SER A 132 17.53 -2.50 28.74
N GLY A 133 18.19 -1.42 28.31
CA GLY A 133 18.15 -0.95 26.93
C GLY A 133 18.61 -2.04 25.97
N ILE A 134 17.70 -2.56 25.15
CA ILE A 134 18.06 -3.37 23.99
C ILE A 134 18.59 -2.41 22.93
N SER A 135 19.85 -1.99 23.11
CA SER A 135 20.63 -1.29 22.11
C SER A 135 21.07 -2.26 21.02
N SER A 136 20.13 -2.83 20.27
CA SER A 136 20.31 -3.36 18.90
C SER A 136 19.11 -4.22 18.49
N GLY A 137 18.11 -3.59 17.87
CA GLY A 137 17.28 -4.11 16.78
C GLY A 137 17.10 -5.63 16.61
N SER A 138 16.73 -6.37 17.66
CA SER A 138 16.35 -7.78 17.53
C SER A 138 14.92 -7.98 18.00
N SER A 139 14.07 -8.27 17.03
CA SER A 139 12.67 -8.60 17.15
C SER A 139 12.44 -9.80 18.07
N PHE A 140 12.12 -9.52 19.33
CA PHE A 140 11.25 -10.41 20.09
C PHE A 140 9.89 -9.73 20.14
N GLN A 141 8.95 -10.21 19.33
CA GLN A 141 7.54 -9.87 19.49
C GLN A 141 7.15 -10.32 20.90
N THR A 142 7.15 -9.39 21.85
CA THR A 142 6.46 -9.65 23.11
C THR A 142 5.03 -9.93 22.70
N ALA A 143 4.47 -11.07 23.11
CA ALA A 143 3.04 -11.26 23.01
C ALA A 143 2.35 -10.01 23.57
N THR A 144 1.30 -9.55 22.92
CA THR A 144 0.52 -8.33 23.24
C THR A 144 -0.25 -8.50 24.56
N THR A 145 0.43 -8.89 25.62
CA THR A 145 -0.12 -9.04 26.95
C THR A 145 -0.37 -7.65 27.51
N ARG A 146 -1.65 -7.30 27.69
CA ARG A 146 -2.06 -6.08 28.38
C ARG A 146 -1.70 -6.23 29.86
N ILE A 147 -0.94 -5.29 30.40
CA ILE A 147 -0.58 -5.26 31.82
C ILE A 147 -1.40 -4.19 32.52
N TRP A 148 -2.11 -4.63 33.56
CA TRP A 148 -2.90 -3.80 34.44
C TRP A 148 -2.23 -3.72 35.80
N GLN A 149 -2.19 -2.53 36.40
CA GLN A 149 -1.77 -2.34 37.78
C GLN A 149 -2.94 -1.85 38.60
N ARG A 150 -3.15 -2.48 39.77
CA ARG A 150 -4.21 -2.07 40.69
C ARG A 150 -3.82 -0.79 41.42
N LEU A 151 -4.71 0.19 41.39
CA LEU A 151 -4.58 1.44 42.13
C LEU A 151 -5.42 1.41 43.41
N ALA A 152 -5.20 2.41 44.29
CA ALA A 152 -6.11 2.63 45.41
C ALA A 152 -7.53 2.90 44.88
N ASP A 153 -8.55 2.33 45.52
CA ASP A 153 -9.92 2.48 45.07
C ASP A 153 -10.36 3.95 45.19
N GLY A 154 -10.89 4.51 44.09
CA GLY A 154 -11.21 5.94 43.98
C GLY A 154 -10.04 6.82 43.53
N ALA A 155 -8.84 6.26 43.32
CA ALA A 155 -7.78 6.97 42.64
C ALA A 155 -8.18 7.30 41.19
N THR A 156 -7.77 8.46 40.70
CA THR A 156 -7.84 8.79 39.28
C THR A 156 -6.68 8.12 38.56
N GLY A 157 -6.97 7.26 37.58
CA GLY A 157 -5.94 6.75 36.66
C GLY A 157 -5.32 7.88 35.82
N PRO A 158 -4.22 7.60 35.11
CA PRO A 158 -3.57 8.58 34.27
C PRO A 158 -4.51 9.07 33.16
N THR A 159 -4.44 10.37 32.87
CA THR A 159 -5.18 10.95 31.74
C THR A 159 -4.26 11.09 30.53
N TYR A 160 -4.84 11.03 29.34
CA TYR A 160 -4.13 11.16 28.06
C TYR A 160 -4.90 12.12 27.17
N GLN A 161 -4.24 13.22 26.82
CA GLN A 161 -4.72 14.23 25.88
C GLN A 161 -3.74 14.32 24.72
N LEU A 162 -4.10 13.69 23.60
CA LEU A 162 -3.37 13.76 22.35
C LEU A 162 -3.94 14.91 21.50
N THR A 163 -3.07 15.75 20.97
CA THR A 163 -3.41 16.91 20.15
C THR A 163 -2.44 17.04 18.98
N SER A 164 -2.87 17.71 17.91
CA SER A 164 -2.01 18.18 16.82
C SER A 164 -2.07 19.70 16.78
N ASN A 165 -0.97 20.35 16.38
CA ASN A 165 -0.96 21.79 16.14
C ASN A 165 -1.70 22.20 14.85
N LYS A 166 -2.01 21.26 13.96
CA LYS A 166 -2.70 21.47 12.68
C LYS A 166 -3.76 20.40 12.43
N THR A 167 -4.86 20.80 11.80
CA THR A 167 -5.89 19.88 11.26
C THR A 167 -5.76 19.68 9.75
N VAL A 168 -5.11 20.61 9.07
CA VAL A 168 -4.76 20.55 7.65
C VAL A 168 -3.32 21.03 7.48
N VAL A 169 -2.55 20.37 6.63
CA VAL A 169 -1.18 20.76 6.29
C VAL A 169 -0.91 20.48 4.82
N ASP A 170 -0.25 21.41 4.15
CA ASP A 170 0.25 21.20 2.80
C ASP A 170 1.55 20.40 2.84
N GLU A 171 1.81 19.62 1.80
CA GLU A 171 3.13 19.03 1.53
C GLU A 171 4.27 20.07 1.63
N GLY A 172 5.42 19.64 2.12
CA GLY A 172 6.53 20.53 2.52
C GLY A 172 6.30 21.24 3.85
N GLY A 173 5.10 21.15 4.41
CA GLY A 173 4.78 21.64 5.74
C GLY A 173 5.23 20.69 6.85
N GLN A 174 5.07 21.15 8.10
CA GLN A 174 5.37 20.39 9.30
C GLN A 174 4.15 20.30 10.21
N VAL A 175 3.96 19.16 10.86
CA VAL A 175 2.94 18.92 11.89
C VAL A 175 3.60 18.40 13.18
N THR A 176 3.11 18.85 14.33
CA THR A 176 3.59 18.42 15.64
C THR A 176 2.43 17.87 16.46
N PHE A 177 2.57 16.61 16.84
CA PHE A 177 1.68 15.92 17.77
C PHE A 177 2.20 16.12 19.20
N THR A 178 1.30 16.45 20.10
CA THR A 178 1.58 16.64 21.54
C THR A 178 0.71 15.70 22.35
N LEU A 179 1.35 14.90 23.19
CA LEU A 179 0.70 14.11 24.22
C LEU A 179 0.90 14.79 25.58
N GLN A 180 -0.19 15.21 26.22
CA GLN A 180 -0.20 15.64 27.61
C GLN A 180 -0.80 14.52 28.47
N THR A 181 -0.14 14.21 29.58
CA THR A 181 -0.58 13.19 30.53
C THR A 181 -0.63 13.71 31.95
N THR A 182 -1.36 13.01 32.81
CA THR A 182 -1.29 13.15 34.28
C THR A 182 -1.02 11.78 34.90
N GLY A 183 -0.36 11.73 36.06
CA GLY A 183 -0.15 10.48 36.79
C GLY A 183 0.86 9.50 36.18
N LEU A 184 1.58 9.89 35.12
CA LEU A 184 2.73 9.15 34.58
C LEU A 184 4.03 9.80 35.04
N ALA A 185 5.02 8.96 35.38
CA ALA A 185 6.35 9.44 35.74
C ALA A 185 7.14 9.87 34.49
N ALA A 186 8.09 10.78 34.66
CA ALA A 186 9.04 11.11 33.62
C ALA A 186 9.83 9.86 33.17
N GLY A 187 10.11 9.74 31.88
CA GLY A 187 10.72 8.58 31.24
C GLY A 187 9.75 7.47 30.86
N THR A 188 8.45 7.56 31.23
CA THR A 188 7.46 6.54 30.86
C THR A 188 7.26 6.53 29.33
N PRO A 189 7.44 5.38 28.64
CA PRO A 189 7.13 5.27 27.22
C PRO A 189 5.61 5.14 26.98
N VAL A 190 5.11 5.72 25.89
CA VAL A 190 3.72 5.56 25.42
C VAL A 190 3.73 5.25 23.93
N ASP A 191 3.27 4.06 23.55
CA ASP A 191 3.36 3.57 22.17
C ASP A 191 2.31 4.25 21.28
N TRP A 192 2.72 4.57 20.05
CA TRP A 192 1.86 5.17 19.03
C TRP A 192 2.04 4.51 17.67
N VAL A 193 1.04 4.68 16.81
CA VAL A 193 1.03 4.24 15.42
C VAL A 193 0.35 5.28 14.52
N ILE A 194 0.82 5.36 13.28
CA ILE A 194 0.34 6.23 12.21
C ILE A 194 -0.26 5.37 11.11
N THR A 195 -1.42 5.78 10.59
CA THR A 195 -2.09 5.14 9.44
C THR A 195 -2.62 6.20 8.47
N GLY A 196 -2.98 5.77 7.25
CA GLY A 196 -3.58 6.64 6.23
C GLY A 196 -2.59 7.49 5.41
N ILE A 197 -1.30 7.19 5.51
CA ILE A 197 -0.19 7.79 4.76
C ILE A 197 0.93 6.76 4.55
N GLN A 198 1.80 6.94 3.57
CA GLN A 198 2.95 6.08 3.29
C GLN A 198 4.18 6.56 4.07
N SER A 199 5.13 5.65 4.31
CA SER A 199 6.38 6.00 5.00
C SER A 199 7.24 7.01 4.24
N ASP A 200 7.09 7.07 2.92
CA ASP A 200 7.89 7.90 2.01
C ASP A 200 7.38 9.35 1.98
N ASP A 201 6.18 9.61 2.51
CA ASP A 201 5.50 10.92 2.49
C ASP A 201 5.79 11.73 3.77
N ILE A 202 6.49 11.13 4.74
CA ILE A 202 6.82 11.76 6.03
C ILE A 202 8.28 11.58 6.43
N SER A 203 8.81 12.56 7.14
CA SER A 203 10.10 12.47 7.81
C SER A 203 9.96 12.81 9.30
N PRO A 204 10.44 11.97 10.22
CA PRO A 204 11.01 10.63 10.00
C PRO A 204 9.98 9.60 9.52
N SER A 205 10.40 8.64 8.68
CA SER A 205 9.53 7.66 7.97
C SER A 205 8.89 6.56 8.83
N ALA A 206 9.06 6.59 10.15
CA ALA A 206 8.55 5.57 11.06
C ALA A 206 7.04 5.74 11.30
N LEU A 207 6.25 4.73 10.93
CA LEU A 207 4.81 4.68 11.15
C LEU A 207 4.41 4.15 12.54
N SER A 208 5.37 3.77 13.37
CA SER A 208 5.14 3.42 14.77
C SER A 208 6.34 3.81 15.62
N GLY A 209 6.11 3.97 16.93
CA GLY A 209 7.16 4.33 17.87
C GLY A 209 6.62 4.64 19.25
N GLN A 210 7.40 5.40 20.03
CA GLN A 210 7.09 5.72 21.42
C GLN A 210 7.21 7.22 21.69
N PHE A 211 6.31 7.76 22.49
CA PHE A 211 6.52 9.01 23.24
C PHE A 211 7.29 8.69 24.51
N ILE A 212 8.24 9.53 24.90
CA ILE A 212 8.86 9.47 26.22
C ILE A 212 8.35 10.67 27.01
N ILE A 213 7.60 10.41 28.08
CA ILE A 213 7.00 11.45 28.91
C ILE A 213 8.09 12.23 29.65
N ASP A 214 8.07 13.56 29.58
CA ASP A 214 9.01 14.42 30.29
C ASP A 214 8.59 14.71 31.75
N ALA A 215 9.40 15.49 32.47
CA ALA A 215 9.14 15.88 33.86
C ALA A 215 7.86 16.71 34.06
N THR A 216 7.28 17.25 32.99
CA THR A 216 6.01 18.01 32.99
C THR A 216 4.81 17.16 32.59
N GLY A 217 5.00 15.85 32.33
CA GLY A 217 3.95 14.95 31.87
C GLY A 217 3.65 15.08 30.37
N LYS A 218 4.55 15.71 29.60
CA LYS A 218 4.35 16.01 28.17
C LYS A 218 5.32 15.21 27.29
N ALA A 219 4.91 14.95 26.05
CA ALA A 219 5.79 14.46 24.99
C ALA A 219 5.36 15.02 23.63
N THR A 220 6.29 15.17 22.70
CA THR A 220 6.03 15.72 21.36
C THR A 220 6.69 14.91 20.25
N LYS A 221 6.02 14.80 19.11
CA LYS A 221 6.49 14.13 17.89
C LYS A 221 6.20 15.04 16.73
N THR A 222 7.26 15.47 16.05
CA THR A 222 7.17 16.33 14.88
C THR A 222 7.43 15.49 13.64
N LEU A 223 6.61 15.70 12.61
CA LEU A 223 6.73 15.11 11.29
C LEU A 223 6.80 16.25 10.26
N ASP A 224 7.79 16.18 9.39
CA ASP A 224 7.82 16.92 8.15
C ASP A 224 7.01 16.13 7.12
N ILE A 225 6.07 16.79 6.43
CA ILE A 225 5.33 16.22 5.31
C ILE A 225 6.17 16.45 4.07
N ILE A 226 6.63 15.38 3.45
CA ILE A 226 7.55 15.45 2.33
C ILE A 226 6.80 16.00 1.13
N ALA A 227 7.28 17.10 0.56
CA ALA A 227 6.83 17.53 -0.75
C ALA A 227 7.52 16.65 -1.79
N ASP A 228 6.72 16.02 -2.64
CA ASP A 228 7.19 15.33 -3.82
C ASP A 228 6.35 15.70 -5.06
N ASN A 229 6.66 15.07 -6.19
CA ASN A 229 5.99 15.34 -7.46
C ASN A 229 4.89 14.31 -7.79
N LYS A 230 4.51 13.43 -6.83
CA LYS A 230 3.51 12.39 -7.06
C LYS A 230 2.12 12.89 -6.73
N THR A 231 1.24 12.94 -7.73
CA THR A 231 -0.19 13.22 -7.48
C THR A 231 -0.91 11.96 -6.99
N GLU A 232 -1.00 11.82 -5.67
CA GLU A 232 -1.68 10.73 -4.97
C GLU A 232 -3.09 11.14 -4.47
N GLY A 233 -3.40 12.43 -4.56
CA GLY A 233 -4.58 13.06 -3.97
C GLY A 233 -4.42 13.30 -2.48
N ASN A 234 -5.33 14.10 -1.90
CA ASN A 234 -5.29 14.41 -0.48
C ASN A 234 -5.37 13.15 0.39
N GLN A 235 -4.47 13.03 1.36
CA GLN A 235 -4.38 11.90 2.29
C GLN A 235 -4.82 12.32 3.69
N THR A 236 -5.25 11.38 4.53
CA THR A 236 -5.60 11.67 5.94
C THR A 236 -4.70 10.87 6.87
N LEU A 237 -3.70 11.53 7.44
CA LEU A 237 -2.82 10.96 8.44
C LEU A 237 -3.58 10.84 9.76
N THR A 238 -3.71 9.62 10.27
CA THR A 238 -4.28 9.33 11.60
C THR A 238 -3.18 8.92 12.56
N PHE A 239 -2.98 9.70 13.63
CA PHE A 239 -2.02 9.42 14.69
C PHE A 239 -2.77 8.91 15.93
N GLN A 240 -2.47 7.71 16.41
CA GLN A 240 -3.17 7.09 17.54
C GLN A 240 -2.23 6.50 18.59
N LEU A 241 -2.68 6.48 19.85
CA LEU A 241 -1.99 5.73 20.92
C LEU A 241 -2.36 4.24 20.82
N THR A 242 -1.36 3.37 20.71
CA THR A 242 -1.55 1.96 20.34
C THR A 242 -2.39 1.19 21.35
N TYR A 243 -2.17 1.40 22.65
CA TYR A 243 -2.82 0.62 23.71
C TYR A 243 -3.85 1.43 24.51
N ILE A 244 -3.95 2.74 24.28
CA ILE A 244 -4.91 3.61 24.95
C ILE A 244 -6.10 3.83 24.03
N PRO A 245 -7.25 3.20 24.30
CA PRO A 245 -8.39 3.22 23.37
C PRO A 245 -8.95 4.63 23.20
N ASN A 246 -9.46 4.91 21.99
CA ASN A 246 -10.13 6.16 21.64
C ASN A 246 -9.25 7.41 21.82
N LYS A 247 -7.93 7.29 21.66
CA LYS A 247 -6.97 8.41 21.67
C LYS A 247 -6.28 8.51 20.33
N GLN A 248 -6.90 9.27 19.42
CA GLN A 248 -6.39 9.54 18.08
C GLN A 248 -6.63 11.00 17.67
N VAL A 249 -5.81 11.47 16.73
CA VAL A 249 -5.97 12.75 16.03
C VAL A 249 -5.76 12.50 14.54
N ALA A 250 -6.53 13.17 13.69
CA ALA A 250 -6.39 13.13 12.25
C ALA A 250 -5.94 14.49 11.71
N VAL A 251 -5.11 14.46 10.66
CA VAL A 251 -4.61 15.63 9.95
C VAL A 251 -4.78 15.37 8.46
N LEU A 252 -5.49 16.27 7.77
CA LEU A 252 -5.61 16.24 6.32
C LEU A 252 -4.32 16.76 5.71
N ILE A 253 -3.72 15.98 4.82
CA ILE A 253 -2.56 16.37 4.03
C ILE A 253 -3.06 16.75 2.65
N MET A 254 -2.81 18.00 2.28
CA MET A 254 -3.12 18.50 0.95
C MET A 254 -1.98 18.12 0.02
N ASP A 255 -2.31 17.34 -1.01
CA ASP A 255 -1.41 17.06 -2.12
C ASP A 255 -1.21 18.38 -2.88
N THR A 256 0.03 18.86 -2.92
CA THR A 256 0.40 20.08 -3.63
C THR A 256 1.22 19.81 -4.88
N SER A 257 1.42 18.52 -5.20
CA SER A 257 2.01 18.11 -6.46
C SER A 257 1.16 18.65 -7.62
N LYS A 258 1.82 19.09 -8.69
CA LYS A 258 1.16 19.94 -9.71
C LYS A 258 0.69 19.20 -10.94
N TYR A 259 1.20 17.99 -11.24
CA TYR A 259 0.95 17.35 -12.54
C TYR A 259 0.76 15.84 -12.43
N PRO A 260 -0.27 15.26 -13.09
CA PRO A 260 -0.36 13.82 -13.23
C PRO A 260 0.82 13.31 -14.08
N GLU A 261 1.61 12.39 -13.53
CA GLU A 261 2.61 11.65 -14.29
C GLU A 261 1.93 10.74 -15.32
N GLY A 262 2.51 10.66 -16.52
CA GLY A 262 2.06 9.73 -17.53
C GLY A 262 2.76 9.91 -18.87
N GLN A 263 2.77 8.82 -19.66
CA GLN A 263 3.19 8.85 -21.06
C GLN A 263 1.94 8.80 -21.95
N LYS A 264 1.82 9.76 -22.86
CA LYS A 264 0.76 9.77 -23.88
C LYS A 264 1.36 9.61 -25.27
N THR A 265 0.75 8.73 -26.06
CA THR A 265 1.14 8.52 -27.46
C THR A 265 0.23 9.31 -28.40
N TYR A 266 0.85 10.04 -29.33
CA TYR A 266 0.20 10.80 -30.38
C TYR A 266 0.52 10.17 -31.73
N TYR A 267 -0.52 9.79 -32.47
CA TYR A 267 -0.40 9.24 -33.83
C TYR A 267 -0.69 10.34 -34.87
N GLU A 268 -0.79 9.96 -36.14
CA GLU A 268 -1.09 10.86 -37.26
C GLU A 268 -2.20 11.88 -36.96
N GLY A 269 -1.95 13.14 -37.32
CA GLY A 269 -2.88 14.25 -37.14
C GLY A 269 -2.26 15.47 -36.47
N SER A 270 -3.10 16.50 -36.26
CA SER A 270 -2.72 17.73 -35.57
C SER A 270 -3.15 17.67 -34.11
N HIS A 271 -2.19 17.94 -33.22
CA HIS A 271 -2.36 17.88 -31.78
C HIS A 271 -1.89 19.16 -31.12
N THR A 272 -2.41 19.39 -29.93
CA THR A 272 -2.03 20.50 -29.06
C THR A 272 -1.43 19.93 -27.78
N LEU A 273 -0.24 20.39 -27.43
CA LEU A 273 0.41 20.07 -26.16
C LEU A 273 0.35 21.31 -25.27
N THR A 274 -0.29 21.18 -24.11
CA THR A 274 -0.28 22.23 -23.08
C THR A 274 0.77 21.88 -22.05
N VAL A 275 1.67 22.82 -21.78
CA VAL A 275 2.71 22.70 -20.74
C VAL A 275 2.47 23.80 -19.73
N GLU A 276 2.13 23.42 -18.52
CA GLU A 276 1.79 24.34 -17.44
C GLU A 276 3.02 25.12 -16.93
N ALA A 277 2.77 26.17 -16.15
CA ALA A 277 3.82 27.05 -15.62
C ALA A 277 4.83 26.29 -14.75
N ASN A 278 6.13 26.39 -15.05
CA ASN A 278 7.23 25.64 -14.41
C ASN A 278 7.20 24.12 -14.62
N GLN A 279 6.41 23.62 -15.59
CA GLN A 279 6.39 22.21 -15.93
C GLN A 279 7.53 21.85 -16.90
N THR A 280 8.10 20.65 -16.74
CA THR A 280 9.01 20.05 -17.72
C THR A 280 8.34 18.84 -18.37
N ILE A 281 8.47 18.73 -19.69
CA ILE A 281 8.00 17.56 -20.43
C ILE A 281 9.09 17.01 -21.34
N THR A 282 9.04 15.71 -21.61
CA THR A 282 9.87 15.06 -22.63
C THR A 282 9.01 14.65 -23.81
N ILE A 283 9.47 14.95 -25.03
CA ILE A 283 8.77 14.65 -26.29
C ILE A 283 9.74 13.83 -27.16
N ASP A 284 9.42 12.55 -27.38
CA ASP A 284 10.16 11.64 -28.24
C ASP A 284 9.39 11.40 -29.53
N MET A 285 9.89 11.93 -30.64
CA MET A 285 9.20 11.99 -31.94
C MET A 285 9.86 11.05 -32.93
N PHE A 286 9.06 10.18 -33.56
CA PHE A 286 9.48 9.21 -34.58
C PHE A 286 8.67 9.47 -35.85
N ALA A 287 9.30 10.06 -36.87
CA ALA A 287 8.60 10.34 -38.13
C ALA A 287 8.31 9.07 -38.92
N ALA A 288 7.38 9.14 -39.88
CA ALA A 288 6.90 7.97 -40.59
C ALA A 288 7.90 7.45 -41.64
N GLY A 289 7.80 6.17 -42.00
CA GLY A 289 8.61 5.57 -43.05
C GLY A 289 8.03 5.79 -44.45
N GLY A 290 8.90 5.80 -45.46
CA GLY A 290 8.52 5.89 -46.88
C GLY A 290 7.91 4.58 -47.40
N GLY A 291 7.06 4.68 -48.41
CA GLY A 291 6.46 3.53 -49.09
C GLY A 291 7.41 2.81 -50.04
N GLY A 292 7.17 1.53 -50.28
CA GLY A 292 7.86 0.76 -51.32
C GLY A 292 7.27 1.00 -52.71
N SER A 293 8.10 0.86 -53.74
CA SER A 293 7.68 1.02 -55.13
C SER A 293 7.46 -0.32 -55.85
N ILE A 294 6.95 -0.25 -57.07
CA ILE A 294 6.86 -1.40 -57.98
C ILE A 294 7.70 -1.15 -59.24
N TYR A 295 7.52 -2.01 -60.24
CA TYR A 295 7.93 -1.72 -61.60
C TYR A 295 6.74 -1.56 -62.53
N THR A 296 6.92 -0.86 -63.65
CA THR A 296 5.96 -0.87 -64.77
C THR A 296 6.65 -0.98 -66.14
N GLY A 297 5.88 -1.40 -67.15
CA GLY A 297 6.31 -1.45 -68.55
C GLY A 297 6.11 -0.15 -69.34
N GLY A 298 5.70 0.96 -68.69
CA GLY A 298 5.34 2.18 -69.43
C GLY A 298 5.17 3.47 -68.62
N ASP A 299 4.90 3.41 -67.31
CA ASP A 299 4.65 4.58 -66.46
C ASP A 299 5.92 4.96 -65.64
N PRO A 300 6.46 6.18 -65.79
CA PRO A 300 7.67 6.59 -65.06
C PRO A 300 7.47 6.79 -63.56
N ASN A 301 6.24 6.85 -63.04
CA ASN A 301 5.97 7.32 -61.68
C ASN A 301 5.37 6.23 -60.77
N CYS A 302 6.01 5.06 -60.64
CA CYS A 302 5.56 3.99 -59.76
C CYS A 302 6.30 3.92 -58.41
N SER A 303 6.85 5.06 -57.98
CA SER A 303 7.55 5.22 -56.69
C SER A 303 6.58 5.14 -55.51
N GLY A 304 7.06 4.68 -54.36
CA GLY A 304 6.34 4.85 -53.11
C GLY A 304 6.32 6.33 -52.71
N THR A 305 5.34 6.75 -51.90
CA THR A 305 5.34 8.11 -51.38
C THR A 305 6.26 8.24 -50.18
N ASP A 306 6.76 9.44 -49.93
CA ASP A 306 7.51 9.74 -48.71
C ASP A 306 6.62 9.56 -47.47
N GLY A 307 7.26 9.19 -46.36
CA GLY A 307 6.65 9.24 -45.04
C GLY A 307 6.47 10.69 -44.60
N GLY A 308 5.40 10.96 -43.87
CA GLY A 308 5.13 12.27 -43.31
C GLY A 308 6.11 12.64 -42.18
N ASN A 309 6.50 13.92 -42.16
CA ASN A 309 7.30 14.50 -41.10
C ASN A 309 6.52 14.61 -39.78
N ILE A 310 7.24 14.73 -38.66
CA ILE A 310 6.67 15.29 -37.42
C ILE A 310 7.17 16.71 -37.27
N VAL A 311 6.26 17.65 -36.99
CA VAL A 311 6.59 19.05 -36.77
C VAL A 311 6.08 19.48 -35.41
N LEU A 312 7.00 19.80 -34.50
CA LEU A 312 6.71 20.44 -33.22
C LEU A 312 7.00 21.94 -33.35
N THR A 313 6.00 22.77 -33.07
CA THR A 313 6.07 24.22 -33.18
C THR A 313 5.72 24.88 -31.85
N ASN A 314 6.63 25.72 -31.37
CA ASN A 314 6.43 26.61 -30.23
C ASN A 314 6.95 28.02 -30.56
N ALA A 315 6.03 28.91 -30.94
CA ALA A 315 6.37 30.24 -31.45
C ALA A 315 7.40 30.18 -32.61
N SER A 316 8.62 30.68 -32.41
CA SER A 316 9.70 30.65 -33.42
C SER A 316 10.50 29.34 -33.44
N ASN A 317 10.28 28.48 -32.44
CA ASN A 317 10.94 27.17 -32.35
C ASN A 317 10.17 26.17 -33.22
N VAL A 318 10.87 25.53 -34.15
CA VAL A 318 10.32 24.54 -35.07
C VAL A 318 11.28 23.35 -35.14
N ILE A 319 10.82 22.20 -34.63
CA ILE A 319 11.56 20.94 -34.68
C ILE A 319 10.86 20.03 -35.68
N THR A 320 11.54 19.74 -36.78
CA THR A 320 11.04 18.85 -37.84
C THR A 320 11.82 17.54 -37.81
N VAL A 321 11.12 16.45 -37.53
CA VAL A 321 11.65 15.09 -37.68
C VAL A 321 11.26 14.59 -39.06
N GLY A 322 12.26 14.26 -39.88
CA GLY A 322 12.05 13.94 -41.28
C GLY A 322 11.45 12.54 -41.45
N GLY A 323 10.42 12.41 -42.29
CA GLY A 323 9.94 11.11 -42.76
C GLY A 323 10.91 10.47 -43.75
N GLY A 324 10.91 9.14 -43.82
CA GLY A 324 11.73 8.40 -44.78
C GLY A 324 11.24 8.61 -46.21
N THR A 325 12.16 8.68 -47.18
CA THR A 325 11.74 8.86 -48.58
C THR A 325 11.24 7.55 -49.17
N GLY A 326 10.29 7.64 -50.11
CA GLY A 326 9.78 6.49 -50.84
C GLY A 326 10.85 5.86 -51.73
N GLY A 327 10.79 4.54 -51.90
CA GLY A 327 11.62 3.87 -52.90
C GLY A 327 11.22 4.30 -54.31
N THR A 328 12.17 4.37 -55.24
CA THR A 328 11.86 4.72 -56.63
C THR A 328 11.47 3.48 -57.43
N GLY A 329 10.61 3.64 -58.43
CA GLY A 329 10.09 2.52 -59.21
C GLY A 329 11.06 1.98 -60.27
N GLY A 330 10.97 0.67 -60.56
CA GLY A 330 11.69 0.04 -61.67
C GLY A 330 10.98 0.24 -63.02
N ARG A 331 11.73 0.14 -64.12
CA ARG A 331 11.16 0.20 -65.47
C ARG A 331 11.67 -0.93 -66.35
N TRP A 332 10.72 -1.69 -66.90
CA TRP A 332 11.01 -2.72 -67.88
C TRP A 332 10.83 -2.19 -69.30
N GLY A 333 11.88 -2.33 -70.12
CA GLY A 333 11.90 -1.92 -71.51
C GLY A 333 11.39 -2.99 -72.48
N ASN A 334 11.94 -3.02 -73.68
CA ASN A 334 11.60 -3.97 -74.74
C ASN A 334 12.40 -5.30 -74.66
N GLY A 335 12.82 -5.70 -73.46
CA GLY A 335 13.59 -6.93 -73.23
C GLY A 335 15.12 -6.81 -73.40
N SER A 336 15.65 -5.63 -73.81
CA SER A 336 17.11 -5.39 -73.89
C SER A 336 17.61 -4.23 -73.01
N TYR A 337 16.72 -3.55 -72.29
CA TYR A 337 17.06 -2.52 -71.30
C TYR A 337 16.08 -2.53 -70.13
N PHE A 338 16.58 -2.28 -68.92
CA PHE A 338 15.77 -2.15 -67.72
C PHE A 338 16.40 -1.13 -66.75
N PHE A 339 15.58 -0.56 -65.87
CA PHE A 339 16.01 0.22 -64.72
C PHE A 339 15.47 -0.43 -63.44
N ASN A 340 16.32 -0.56 -62.44
CA ASN A 340 15.91 -1.00 -61.11
C ASN A 340 15.45 0.21 -60.29
N GLY A 341 14.50 -0.02 -59.40
CA GLY A 341 14.17 0.94 -58.36
C GLY A 341 15.33 1.14 -57.39
N GLU A 342 15.45 2.35 -56.86
CA GLU A 342 16.46 2.75 -55.88
C GLU A 342 15.85 2.79 -54.48
N ALA A 343 16.71 2.55 -53.48
CA ALA A 343 16.33 2.59 -52.08
C ALA A 343 15.99 4.01 -51.64
N GLY A 344 14.90 4.13 -50.89
CA GLY A 344 14.57 5.35 -50.16
C GLY A 344 15.62 5.64 -49.09
N THR A 345 15.95 6.93 -48.94
CA THR A 345 16.83 7.44 -47.90
C THR A 345 16.07 7.61 -46.58
N GLY A 346 16.79 7.51 -45.48
CA GLY A 346 16.22 7.79 -44.17
C GLY A 346 15.87 9.27 -43.98
N GLY A 347 14.86 9.53 -43.18
CA GLY A 347 14.41 10.90 -42.92
C GLY A 347 15.45 11.75 -42.20
N THR A 348 15.58 13.02 -42.63
CA THR A 348 16.56 13.97 -42.08
C THR A 348 15.86 14.99 -41.17
N ASN A 349 16.44 15.23 -40.00
CA ASN A 349 15.85 16.12 -39.00
C ASN A 349 16.39 17.55 -39.16
N ASN A 350 15.53 18.53 -38.92
CA ASN A 350 15.89 19.95 -38.84
C ASN A 350 15.39 20.52 -37.51
N ILE A 351 16.30 21.06 -36.71
CA ILE A 351 16.01 21.50 -35.34
C ILE A 351 16.31 23.00 -35.24
N VAL A 352 15.25 23.80 -35.12
CA VAL A 352 15.33 25.22 -34.78
C VAL A 352 14.72 25.39 -33.40
N ALA A 353 15.56 25.48 -32.37
CA ALA A 353 15.10 25.57 -30.99
C ALA A 353 16.00 26.46 -30.12
N ASP A 354 15.40 27.17 -29.17
CA ASP A 354 16.07 28.01 -28.17
C ASP A 354 16.50 27.21 -26.93
N ALA A 355 17.00 27.92 -25.91
CA ALA A 355 17.52 27.32 -24.68
C ALA A 355 16.45 26.60 -23.81
N ASN A 356 15.16 26.78 -24.08
CA ASN A 356 14.11 26.04 -23.37
C ASN A 356 13.96 24.59 -23.89
N PHE A 357 14.59 24.26 -25.02
CA PHE A 357 14.63 22.91 -25.57
C PHE A 357 16.02 22.29 -25.38
N SER A 358 16.10 21.24 -24.57
CA SER A 358 17.27 20.38 -24.47
C SER A 358 17.13 19.19 -25.42
N ILE A 359 18.07 19.01 -26.36
CA ILE A 359 18.05 17.89 -27.31
C ILE A 359 18.68 16.66 -26.65
N LEU A 360 17.88 15.64 -26.38
CA LEU A 360 18.31 14.40 -25.74
C LEU A 360 18.75 13.35 -26.77
N ALA A 361 18.11 13.32 -27.94
CA ALA A 361 18.49 12.47 -29.05
C ALA A 361 18.16 13.14 -30.40
N ASN A 362 19.04 12.95 -31.39
CA ASN A 362 18.80 13.34 -32.77
C ASN A 362 19.41 12.28 -33.69
N GLN A 363 18.56 11.47 -34.31
CA GLN A 363 18.96 10.36 -35.15
C GLN A 363 18.22 10.46 -36.50
N SER A 364 18.97 10.52 -37.59
CA SER A 364 18.40 10.39 -38.93
C SER A 364 17.84 8.98 -39.14
N GLY A 365 16.85 8.86 -40.02
CA GLY A 365 16.31 7.55 -40.41
C GLY A 365 17.37 6.68 -41.09
N ASN A 366 17.08 5.38 -41.16
CA ASN A 366 17.87 4.43 -41.91
C ASN A 366 17.45 4.44 -43.38
N ALA A 367 18.42 4.34 -44.30
CA ALA A 367 18.13 4.09 -45.71
C ALA A 367 17.71 2.64 -45.93
N ALA A 368 16.87 2.39 -46.93
CA ALA A 368 16.57 1.03 -47.37
C ALA A 368 17.82 0.41 -48.00
N VAL A 369 17.89 -0.92 -48.03
CA VAL A 369 19.03 -1.62 -48.63
C VAL A 369 18.58 -2.31 -49.91
N ILE A 370 19.25 -2.00 -51.02
CA ILE A 370 19.11 -2.79 -52.24
C ILE A 370 19.90 -4.09 -52.07
N GLY A 371 19.16 -5.19 -51.97
CA GLY A 371 19.68 -6.53 -51.74
C GLY A 371 19.84 -7.34 -53.02
N SER A 372 19.95 -8.65 -52.86
CA SER A 372 19.96 -9.58 -54.00
C SER A 372 18.67 -9.45 -54.81
N ARG A 373 18.78 -9.38 -56.14
CA ARG A 373 17.65 -9.42 -57.08
C ARG A 373 16.77 -10.66 -56.93
N TRP A 374 17.30 -11.70 -56.30
CA TRP A 374 16.58 -12.95 -56.04
C TRP A 374 15.56 -12.84 -54.92
N ASN A 375 15.63 -11.78 -54.10
CA ASN A 375 14.78 -11.47 -52.96
C ASN A 375 13.94 -10.21 -53.22
N ARG A 376 12.93 -9.99 -52.39
CA ARG A 376 12.21 -8.73 -52.31
C ARG A 376 13.15 -7.63 -51.78
N GLN A 377 13.00 -6.40 -52.30
CA GLN A 377 13.78 -5.28 -51.79
C GLN A 377 13.14 -4.80 -50.49
N GLU A 378 13.79 -5.11 -49.37
CA GLU A 378 13.28 -4.77 -48.05
C GLU A 378 13.31 -3.26 -47.80
N GLY A 379 12.32 -2.77 -47.07
CA GLY A 379 12.33 -1.40 -46.55
C GLY A 379 13.34 -1.25 -45.43
N ALA A 380 13.70 0.00 -45.11
CA ALA A 380 14.61 0.28 -44.01
C ALA A 380 14.04 -0.18 -42.65
N THR A 381 14.88 -0.72 -41.79
CA THR A 381 14.50 -1.02 -40.40
C THR A 381 14.18 0.28 -39.66
N GLY A 382 13.05 0.30 -38.94
CA GLY A 382 12.67 1.44 -38.11
C GLY A 382 13.62 1.67 -36.93
N ILE A 383 13.48 2.81 -36.27
CA ILE A 383 14.21 3.13 -35.05
C ILE A 383 13.43 2.56 -33.87
N ALA A 384 14.12 1.91 -32.93
CA ALA A 384 13.50 1.32 -31.75
C ALA A 384 12.95 2.39 -30.80
N SER A 385 11.74 2.15 -30.29
CA SER A 385 11.08 2.97 -29.26
C SER A 385 10.59 2.10 -28.10
N SER A 386 10.10 2.73 -27.03
CA SER A 386 9.49 2.02 -25.90
C SER A 386 8.19 1.26 -26.26
N ILE A 387 7.58 1.58 -27.41
CA ILE A 387 6.38 0.90 -27.92
C ILE A 387 6.66 -0.01 -29.14
N GLY A 388 7.94 -0.28 -29.40
CA GLY A 388 8.39 -1.14 -30.50
C GLY A 388 9.01 -0.38 -31.67
N THR A 389 9.21 -1.08 -32.79
CA THR A 389 9.85 -0.54 -34.00
C THR A 389 8.81 -0.33 -35.08
N LEU A 390 8.20 0.86 -35.10
CA LEU A 390 6.96 1.11 -35.86
C LEU A 390 7.13 2.01 -37.09
N ASN A 391 8.30 2.65 -37.27
CA ASN A 391 8.51 3.69 -38.28
C ASN A 391 9.48 3.29 -39.42
N GLY A 392 9.60 1.98 -39.68
CA GLY A 392 10.40 1.44 -40.79
C GLY A 392 9.86 1.79 -42.17
N GLY A 393 10.65 1.61 -43.22
CA GLY A 393 10.18 1.79 -44.60
C GLY A 393 9.42 0.57 -45.13
N GLY A 394 8.60 0.79 -46.14
CA GLY A 394 7.87 -0.28 -46.84
C GLY A 394 8.75 -1.02 -47.82
N ALA A 395 8.60 -2.35 -47.93
CA ALA A 395 9.33 -3.14 -48.90
C ALA A 395 8.88 -2.84 -50.35
N GLY A 396 9.85 -2.73 -51.25
CA GLY A 396 9.61 -2.63 -52.68
C GLY A 396 9.19 -3.96 -53.28
N ALA A 397 8.79 -3.94 -54.55
CA ALA A 397 8.26 -5.11 -55.21
C ALA A 397 9.34 -6.03 -55.78
N TRP A 398 8.98 -7.28 -56.06
CA TRP A 398 9.87 -8.24 -56.70
C TRP A 398 10.20 -7.82 -58.14
N GLY A 399 11.41 -8.17 -58.59
CA GLY A 399 11.76 -8.05 -60.00
C GLY A 399 11.07 -9.12 -60.84
N ILE A 400 11.13 -8.94 -62.16
CA ILE A 400 10.41 -9.75 -63.14
C ILE A 400 11.28 -10.55 -64.09
N GLY A 401 10.64 -11.52 -64.74
CA GLY A 401 11.30 -12.51 -65.58
C GLY A 401 11.98 -13.59 -64.74
N ASP A 402 12.63 -14.51 -65.43
CA ASP A 402 13.48 -15.55 -64.87
C ASP A 402 14.73 -14.98 -64.17
N GLU A 403 15.18 -13.79 -64.56
CA GLU A 403 16.32 -13.10 -63.94
C GLU A 403 15.96 -12.10 -62.83
N LYS A 404 14.65 -11.87 -62.59
CA LYS A 404 14.11 -10.95 -61.56
C LYS A 404 14.70 -9.53 -61.61
N TRP A 405 14.80 -8.96 -62.80
CA TRP A 405 15.24 -7.57 -62.99
C TRP A 405 14.09 -6.57 -62.90
N SER A 406 14.41 -5.27 -62.87
CA SER A 406 13.40 -4.21 -62.76
C SER A 406 12.53 -4.38 -61.52
N TYR A 407 13.16 -4.55 -60.35
CA TYR A 407 12.45 -4.56 -59.06
C TYR A 407 12.08 -3.14 -58.62
N GLY A 408 11.15 -3.02 -57.68
CA GLY A 408 10.88 -1.76 -56.98
C GLY A 408 11.80 -1.59 -55.77
N GLY A 409 12.29 -0.38 -55.51
CA GLY A 409 13.04 -0.07 -54.31
C GLY A 409 12.17 -0.02 -53.05
N GLY A 410 12.76 -0.39 -51.91
CA GLY A 410 12.13 -0.21 -50.59
C GLY A 410 12.24 1.25 -50.12
N GLY A 411 11.32 1.68 -49.25
CA GLY A 411 11.34 3.01 -48.63
C GLY A 411 12.31 3.12 -47.46
N GLY A 412 12.74 4.35 -47.15
CA GLY A 412 13.55 4.67 -45.97
C GLY A 412 12.71 4.73 -44.69
N SER A 413 13.36 4.67 -43.52
CA SER A 413 12.68 4.86 -42.23
C SER A 413 12.59 6.34 -41.89
N GLY A 414 11.64 6.72 -41.05
CA GLY A 414 11.66 8.07 -40.49
C GLY A 414 12.76 8.27 -39.46
N GLY A 415 13.12 9.53 -39.23
CA GLY A 415 14.05 9.95 -38.19
C GLY A 415 13.45 9.92 -36.80
N ARG A 416 14.30 10.18 -35.79
CA ARG A 416 13.93 10.34 -34.38
C ARG A 416 14.55 11.61 -33.81
N VAL A 417 13.76 12.39 -33.08
CA VAL A 417 14.27 13.44 -32.20
C VAL A 417 13.59 13.34 -30.84
N GLN A 418 14.39 13.30 -29.78
CA GLN A 418 13.91 13.38 -28.41
C GLN A 418 14.34 14.72 -27.82
N VAL A 419 13.39 15.48 -27.29
CA VAL A 419 13.64 16.77 -26.65
C VAL A 419 13.01 16.82 -25.28
N GLN A 420 13.63 17.57 -24.38
CA GLN A 420 13.04 18.02 -23.14
C GLN A 420 12.72 19.50 -23.26
N PHE A 421 11.51 19.89 -22.89
CA PHE A 421 11.06 21.28 -22.86
C PHE A 421 10.68 21.67 -21.44
N THR A 422 11.21 22.79 -20.96
CA THR A 422 10.86 23.37 -19.65
C THR A 422 10.15 24.71 -19.86
N ASN A 423 8.93 24.83 -19.35
CA ASN A 423 8.20 26.10 -19.32
C ASN A 423 8.65 26.94 -18.14
N ASN A 424 9.63 27.82 -18.33
CA ASN A 424 10.13 28.71 -17.27
C ASN A 424 9.22 29.93 -16.99
N SER A 425 8.02 29.99 -17.56
CA SER A 425 7.11 31.12 -17.39
C SER A 425 6.04 30.86 -16.32
N GLU A 426 5.40 31.93 -15.85
CA GLU A 426 4.28 31.87 -14.90
C GLU A 426 2.94 31.51 -15.55
N ALA A 427 2.89 31.40 -16.88
CA ALA A 427 1.69 31.04 -17.65
C ALA A 427 1.87 29.69 -18.34
N SER A 428 0.76 29.05 -18.70
CA SER A 428 0.82 27.84 -19.54
C SER A 428 1.24 28.18 -20.98
N ILE A 429 2.00 27.29 -21.59
CA ILE A 429 2.47 27.38 -22.97
C ILE A 429 1.77 26.30 -23.79
N THR A 430 1.32 26.69 -24.97
CA THR A 430 0.67 25.79 -25.92
C THR A 430 1.57 25.56 -27.12
N MET A 431 1.90 24.30 -27.39
CA MET A 431 2.69 23.88 -28.56
C MET A 431 1.80 23.12 -29.55
N SER A 432 2.10 23.28 -30.84
CA SER A 432 1.48 22.49 -31.90
C SER A 432 2.36 21.31 -32.25
N LEU A 433 1.78 20.12 -32.30
CA LEU A 433 2.44 18.89 -32.73
C LEU A 433 1.66 18.31 -33.92
N VAL A 434 2.28 18.28 -35.10
CA VAL A 434 1.71 17.65 -36.29
C VAL A 434 2.46 16.38 -36.58
N VAL A 435 1.76 15.24 -36.57
CA VAL A 435 2.34 13.93 -36.90
C VAL A 435 1.88 13.53 -38.30
N GLY A 436 2.84 13.35 -39.20
CA GLY A 436 2.58 12.93 -40.58
C GLY A 436 2.26 11.44 -40.71
N GLY A 437 1.47 11.11 -41.74
CA GLY A 437 1.07 9.75 -42.07
C GLY A 437 2.17 8.91 -42.69
N ARG A 438 1.93 7.59 -42.77
CA ARG A 438 2.86 6.65 -43.42
C ARG A 438 3.00 6.90 -44.91
N GLY A 439 4.18 6.62 -45.47
CA GLY A 439 4.37 6.57 -46.91
C GLY A 439 3.56 5.43 -47.52
N ILE A 440 2.86 5.69 -48.62
CA ILE A 440 2.01 4.72 -49.30
C ILE A 440 2.82 3.98 -50.33
N GLY A 441 2.77 2.66 -50.28
CA GLY A 441 3.38 1.79 -51.27
C GLY A 441 2.55 1.77 -52.55
N TRP A 442 3.22 1.68 -53.69
CA TRP A 442 2.53 1.60 -54.98
C TRP A 442 1.89 0.22 -55.18
N LYS A 443 0.65 0.16 -55.68
CA LYS A 443 -0.12 -1.09 -55.82
C LYS A 443 -0.66 -1.22 -57.25
N ASN A 444 -0.37 -2.32 -57.93
CA ASN A 444 -0.91 -2.64 -59.26
C ASN A 444 -1.26 -4.14 -59.34
N SER A 445 -2.31 -4.51 -60.08
CA SER A 445 -2.90 -5.87 -60.09
C SER A 445 -1.87 -6.99 -60.31
N GLY A 446 -1.38 -7.58 -59.21
CA GLY A 446 -0.39 -8.67 -59.18
C GLY A 446 1.02 -8.31 -58.70
N ASN A 447 1.33 -7.02 -58.48
CA ASN A 447 2.62 -6.55 -57.96
C ASN A 447 2.45 -5.35 -57.00
N TYR A 448 3.10 -5.37 -55.84
CA TYR A 448 2.89 -4.35 -54.81
C TYR A 448 4.15 -3.99 -54.02
N GLY A 449 4.28 -2.71 -53.72
CA GLY A 449 5.11 -2.18 -52.64
C GLY A 449 4.29 -2.10 -51.35
N ASP A 450 4.94 -2.34 -50.22
CA ASP A 450 4.31 -2.19 -48.90
C ASP A 450 4.25 -0.73 -48.50
N ASP A 451 3.26 -0.41 -47.66
CA ASP A 451 3.18 0.88 -47.00
C ASP A 451 4.28 0.97 -45.92
N GLY A 452 4.79 2.17 -45.67
CA GLY A 452 5.74 2.44 -44.61
C GLY A 452 5.13 2.28 -43.22
N GLY A 453 6.01 2.31 -42.22
CA GLY A 453 5.68 2.40 -40.82
C GLY A 453 5.07 3.76 -40.45
N ILE A 454 4.32 3.78 -39.34
CA ILE A 454 3.62 4.98 -38.86
C ILE A 454 4.55 5.96 -38.16
N GLY A 455 4.22 7.25 -38.27
CA GLY A 455 4.77 8.27 -37.40
C GLY A 455 4.04 8.33 -36.06
N PHE A 456 4.76 8.63 -34.99
CA PHE A 456 4.18 8.82 -33.66
C PHE A 456 5.10 9.68 -32.76
N ALA A 457 4.52 10.26 -31.73
CA ALA A 457 5.25 10.95 -30.67
C ALA A 457 4.83 10.45 -29.29
N LEU A 458 5.77 10.36 -28.37
CA LEU A 458 5.57 10.00 -26.97
C LEU A 458 5.85 11.24 -26.13
N VAL A 459 4.85 11.70 -25.38
CA VAL A 459 4.99 12.84 -24.47
C VAL A 459 4.89 12.34 -23.05
N THR A 460 5.93 12.58 -22.27
CA THR A 460 6.01 12.22 -20.84
C THR A 460 6.06 13.48 -19.99
N THR A 461 5.17 13.59 -19.01
CA THR A 461 5.17 14.62 -17.97
C THR A 461 5.97 14.13 -16.77
N SER A 462 6.81 15.01 -16.21
CA SER A 462 7.66 14.76 -15.02
C SER A 462 7.71 15.98 -14.11
#